data_AF-A0A7J9ZGB0-F1
#
_entry.id   AF-A0A7J9ZGB0-F1
#
_cell.length_a   1.000
_cell.length_b   1.000
_cell.length_c   1.000
_cell.angle_alpha   90.00
_cell.angle_beta   90.00
_cell.angle_gamma   90.00
#
_symmetry.space_group_name_H-M   'P 1'
#
loop_
_entity.id
_entity.type
_entity.pdbx_description
1 polymer ?
#
loop_
_entity_poly.entity_id
_entity_poly.type
_entity_poly.pdbx_seq_one_letter_code
_entity_poly.pdbx_strand_id
1 'polypeptide(L)'
;MTVPERRDHEITELRGRVRYLSERVRQLERELAATEPVVAAVRRARMWDFVPYEATPDPDWVAIDRQDAQNLLRALAGTDHWRPWTTVIERRGAT
;
A
#
# COMPACT_ATOMS: atom_id res chain seq x y z
N MET A 1 31.00 30.29 22.12
CA MET A 1 29.57 29.96 22.13
C MET A 1 29.11 29.92 23.57
N THR A 2 28.20 30.79 23.96
CA THR A 2 27.69 30.89 25.33
C THR A 2 26.58 29.86 25.56
N VAL A 3 26.33 29.50 26.83
CA VAL A 3 25.25 28.56 27.21
C VAL A 3 23.87 28.90 26.60
N PRO A 4 23.42 30.17 26.54
CA PRO A 4 22.16 30.52 25.88
C PRO A 4 22.16 30.24 24.37
N GLU A 5 23.25 30.58 23.64
CA GLU A 5 23.36 30.32 22.19
C GLU A 5 23.28 28.83 21.85
N ARG A 6 23.82 27.95 22.72
CA ARG A 6 23.74 26.50 22.55
C ARG A 6 22.30 25.99 22.68
N ARG A 7 21.54 26.52 23.65
CA ARG A 7 20.13 26.14 23.86
C ARG A 7 19.25 26.58 22.70
N ASP A 8 19.44 27.78 22.19
CA ASP A 8 18.65 28.29 21.07
C ASP A 8 18.90 27.51 19.78
N HIS A 9 20.14 27.09 19.54
CA HIS A 9 20.50 26.22 18.43
C HIS A 9 19.83 24.84 18.56
N GLU A 10 19.92 24.22 19.74
CA GLU A 10 19.31 22.91 20.02
C GLU A 10 17.78 22.94 19.86
N ILE A 11 17.11 23.99 20.35
CA ILE A 11 15.67 24.19 20.17
C ILE A 11 15.31 24.31 18.69
N THR A 12 16.14 25.02 17.91
CA THR A 12 15.92 25.20 16.47
C THR A 12 16.06 23.88 15.71
N GLU A 13 17.09 23.09 16.01
CA GLU A 13 17.26 21.75 15.43
C GLU A 13 16.09 20.83 15.78
N LEU A 14 15.67 20.79 17.04
CA LEU A 14 14.56 19.96 17.50
C LEU A 14 13.25 20.34 16.81
N ARG A 15 12.97 21.64 16.65
CA ARG A 15 11.79 22.12 15.89
C ARG A 15 11.85 21.67 14.43
N GLY A 16 13.03 21.73 13.80
CA GLY A 16 13.25 21.23 12.45
C GLY A 16 12.95 19.74 12.32
N ARG A 17 13.46 18.93 13.26
CA ARG A 17 13.22 17.48 13.31
C ARG A 17 11.75 17.15 13.53
N VAL A 18 11.07 17.81 14.45
CA VAL A 18 9.64 17.61 14.72
C VAL A 18 8.81 17.90 13.47
N ARG A 19 9.11 19.00 12.75
CA ARG A 19 8.42 19.34 11.50
C ARG A 19 8.61 18.25 10.44
N TYR A 20 9.86 17.85 10.20
CA TYR A 20 10.19 16.79 9.24
C TYR A 20 9.47 15.47 9.57
N LEU A 21 9.53 15.03 10.82
CA LEU A 21 8.90 13.78 11.25
C LEU A 21 7.37 13.87 11.13
N SER A 22 6.78 15.02 11.46
CA SER A 22 5.34 15.23 11.33
C SER A 22 4.88 15.20 9.88
N GLU A 23 5.65 15.78 8.95
CA GLU A 23 5.37 15.68 7.51
C GLU A 23 5.50 14.25 7.01
N ARG A 24 6.51 13.51 7.50
CA ARG A 24 6.71 12.11 7.15
C ARG A 24 5.58 11.21 7.65
N VAL A 25 5.13 11.41 8.89
CA VAL A 25 3.97 10.69 9.46
C VAL A 25 2.73 10.97 8.64
N ARG A 26 2.43 12.25 8.34
CA ARG A 26 1.27 12.61 7.50
C ARG A 26 1.31 11.98 6.12
N GLN A 27 2.50 11.82 5.54
CA GLN A 27 2.64 11.11 4.27
C GLN A 27 2.28 9.63 4.42
N LEU A 28 2.85 8.95 5.41
CA LEU A 28 2.58 7.53 5.67
C LEU A 28 1.11 7.27 6.00
N GLU A 29 0.47 8.16 6.76
CA GLU A 29 -0.97 8.07 7.05
C GLU A 29 -1.82 8.16 5.78
N ARG A 30 -1.45 9.03 4.83
CA ARG A 30 -2.14 9.11 3.52
C ARG A 30 -1.94 7.85 2.71
N GLU A 31 -0.72 7.30 2.67
CA GLU A 31 -0.41 6.06 1.97
C GLU A 31 -1.18 4.87 2.57
N LEU A 32 -1.26 4.79 3.90
CA LEU A 32 -2.03 3.77 4.61
C LEU A 32 -3.53 3.89 4.30
N ALA A 33 -4.09 5.09 4.41
CA ALA A 33 -5.50 5.35 4.13
C ALA A 33 -5.89 5.02 2.68
N ALA A 34 -4.97 5.22 1.73
CA ALA A 34 -5.21 4.83 0.34
C ALA A 34 -5.17 3.30 0.13
N THR A 35 -4.39 2.58 0.94
CA THR A 35 -4.19 1.12 0.81
C THR A 35 -5.26 0.31 1.55
N GLU A 36 -5.82 0.85 2.64
CA GLU A 36 -6.82 0.17 3.47
C GLU A 36 -8.04 -0.36 2.69
N PRO A 37 -8.64 0.39 1.74
CA PRO A 37 -9.74 -0.11 0.92
C PRO A 37 -9.37 -1.33 0.07
N VAL A 38 -8.13 -1.39 -0.43
CA VAL A 38 -7.64 -2.52 -1.24
C VAL A 38 -7.52 -3.77 -0.36
N VAL A 39 -6.91 -3.64 0.82
CA VAL A 39 -6.79 -4.74 1.78
C VAL A 39 -8.17 -5.24 2.22
N ALA A 40 -9.11 -4.33 2.48
CA ALA A 40 -10.48 -4.67 2.84
C ALA A 40 -11.21 -5.42 1.71
N ALA A 41 -11.01 -5.00 0.45
CA ALA A 41 -11.59 -5.67 -0.71
C ALA A 41 -11.03 -7.09 -0.87
N VAL A 42 -9.70 -7.27 -0.76
CA VAL A 42 -9.04 -8.58 -0.84
C VAL A 42 -9.52 -9.51 0.27
N ARG A 43 -9.61 -9.03 1.52
CA ARG A 43 -10.05 -9.85 2.67
C ARG A 43 -11.49 -10.35 2.55
N ARG A 44 -12.35 -9.59 1.85
CA ARG A 44 -13.76 -9.95 1.66
C ARG A 44 -13.99 -10.78 0.40
N ALA A 45 -13.04 -10.76 -0.53
CA ALA A 45 -13.17 -11.46 -1.79
C ALA A 45 -13.28 -12.96 -1.58
N ARG A 46 -14.29 -13.56 -2.20
CA ARG A 46 -14.41 -15.02 -2.29
C ARG A 46 -13.55 -15.49 -3.45
N MET A 47 -12.32 -15.85 -3.11
CA MET A 47 -11.39 -16.50 -4.03
C MET A 47 -11.62 -18.01 -3.98
N TRP A 48 -11.68 -18.63 -5.14
CA TRP A 48 -11.74 -20.08 -5.30
C TRP A 48 -10.43 -20.54 -5.93
N ASP A 49 -9.78 -21.51 -5.28
CA ASP A 49 -8.58 -22.17 -5.80
C ASP A 49 -8.91 -23.13 -6.97
N PHE A 50 -10.19 -23.25 -7.34
CA PHE A 50 -10.67 -24.10 -8.41
C PHE A 50 -11.59 -23.31 -9.35
N VAL A 51 -11.29 -23.35 -10.65
CA VAL A 51 -12.12 -22.72 -11.67
C VAL A 51 -13.31 -23.65 -11.95
N PRO A 52 -14.56 -23.17 -11.96
CA PRO A 52 -15.74 -24.02 -12.24
C PRO A 52 -15.83 -24.49 -13.71
N TYR A 53 -15.01 -23.94 -14.59
CA TYR A 53 -14.82 -24.41 -15.97
C TYR A 53 -13.66 -25.41 -15.99
N GLU A 54 -13.62 -26.33 -16.96
CA GLU A 54 -12.61 -27.40 -17.15
C GLU A 54 -11.15 -26.89 -17.36
N ALA A 55 -10.80 -25.73 -16.81
CA ALA A 55 -9.44 -25.26 -16.69
C ALA A 55 -8.73 -26.06 -15.59
N THR A 56 -7.67 -26.75 -15.98
CA THR A 56 -6.69 -27.32 -15.05
C THR A 56 -6.28 -26.24 -14.03
N PRO A 57 -6.30 -26.52 -12.71
CA PRO A 57 -5.80 -25.58 -11.72
C PRO A 57 -4.34 -25.24 -12.02
N ASP A 58 -4.09 -23.99 -12.39
CA ASP A 58 -2.76 -23.43 -12.63
C ASP A 58 -2.43 -22.50 -11.44
N PRO A 59 -1.26 -22.65 -10.80
CA PRO A 59 -0.83 -21.73 -9.72
C PRO A 59 -0.76 -20.26 -10.15
N ASP A 60 -0.78 -19.97 -11.45
CA ASP A 60 -0.72 -18.61 -11.98
C ASP A 60 -2.09 -17.90 -11.99
N TRP A 61 -3.20 -18.62 -11.77
CA TRP A 61 -4.56 -18.07 -11.89
C TRP A 61 -5.43 -18.34 -10.65
N VAL A 62 -6.17 -17.31 -10.23
CA VAL A 62 -7.18 -17.40 -9.17
C VAL A 62 -8.56 -17.13 -9.75
N ALA A 63 -9.53 -17.97 -9.43
CA ALA A 63 -10.94 -17.68 -9.69
C ALA A 63 -11.49 -16.77 -8.58
N ILE A 64 -12.21 -15.73 -8.94
CA ILE A 64 -12.80 -14.77 -8.00
C ILE A 64 -14.23 -14.44 -8.44
N ASP A 65 -15.12 -14.23 -7.48
CA ASP A 65 -16.47 -13.73 -7.76
C ASP A 65 -16.42 -12.40 -8.54
N ARG A 66 -17.31 -12.26 -9.54
CA ARG A 66 -17.33 -11.08 -10.42
C ARG A 66 -17.54 -9.78 -9.65
N GLN A 67 -18.39 -9.78 -8.63
CA GLN A 67 -18.67 -8.58 -7.84
C GLN A 67 -17.46 -8.21 -6.97
N ASP A 68 -16.79 -9.22 -6.41
CA ASP A 68 -15.57 -9.03 -5.63
C ASP A 68 -14.42 -8.50 -6.51
N ALA A 69 -14.28 -9.00 -7.74
CA ALA A 69 -13.33 -8.48 -8.71
C ALA A 69 -13.60 -7.00 -9.06
N GLN A 70 -14.86 -6.62 -9.27
CA GLN A 70 -15.23 -5.22 -9.52
C GLN A 70 -14.92 -4.32 -8.32
N ASN A 71 -15.18 -4.80 -7.11
CA ASN A 71 -14.88 -4.05 -5.89
C ASN A 71 -13.37 -3.87 -5.71
N LEU A 72 -12.58 -4.89 -5.99
CA LEU A 72 -11.12 -4.83 -5.97
C LEU A 72 -10.57 -3.84 -7.00
N LEU A 73 -11.04 -3.90 -8.25
CA LEU A 73 -10.63 -2.96 -9.30
C LEU A 73 -11.01 -1.51 -8.95
N ARG A 74 -12.19 -1.29 -8.36
CA ARG A 74 -12.60 0.04 -7.88
C ARG A 74 -11.69 0.55 -6.76
N ALA A 75 -11.31 -0.32 -5.83
CA ALA A 75 -10.38 0.03 -4.77
C ALA A 75 -8.97 0.36 -5.33
N LEU A 76 -8.50 -0.45 -6.29
CA LEU A 76 -7.20 -0.25 -6.95
C LEU A 76 -7.14 1.06 -7.75
N ALA A 77 -8.24 1.47 -8.39
CA ALA A 77 -8.31 2.76 -9.09
C ALA A 77 -8.09 3.96 -8.14
N GLY A 78 -8.41 3.82 -6.85
CA GLY A 78 -8.09 4.83 -5.83
C GLY A 78 -6.61 4.90 -5.46
N THR A 79 -5.83 3.86 -5.82
CA THR A 79 -4.40 3.74 -5.55
C THR A 79 -3.52 4.07 -6.76
N ASP A 80 -4.07 4.73 -7.79
CA ASP A 80 -3.38 4.96 -9.07
C ASP A 80 -2.00 5.66 -8.94
N HIS A 81 -1.83 6.46 -7.88
CA HIS A 81 -0.55 7.10 -7.52
C HIS A 81 0.59 6.11 -7.20
N TRP A 82 0.29 4.86 -6.83
CA TRP A 82 1.29 3.80 -6.62
C TRP A 82 1.89 3.27 -7.92
N ARG A 83 1.22 3.47 -9.08
CA ARG A 83 1.63 2.93 -10.39
C ARG A 83 2.01 1.43 -10.33
N PRO A 84 1.18 0.54 -9.78
CA PRO A 84 1.53 -0.88 -9.64
C PRO A 84 1.90 -1.55 -10.98
N TRP A 85 1.39 -1.05 -12.11
CA TRP A 85 1.72 -1.52 -13.46
C TRP A 85 3.16 -1.24 -13.90
N THR A 86 3.92 -0.37 -13.21
CA THR A 86 5.35 -0.20 -13.48
C THR A 86 6.21 -1.22 -12.75
N THR A 87 5.62 -1.98 -11.82
CA THR A 87 6.31 -3.04 -11.08
C THR A 87 6.12 -4.34 -11.84
N VAL A 88 7.22 -5.01 -12.20
CA VAL A 88 7.17 -6.34 -12.81
C VAL A 88 6.65 -7.31 -11.75
N ILE A 89 5.52 -7.97 -12.04
CA ILE A 89 4.99 -9.04 -11.18
C ILE A 89 5.78 -10.29 -11.52
N GLU A 90 6.76 -10.64 -10.68
CA GLU A 90 7.53 -11.87 -10.85
C GLU A 90 6.65 -13.09 -10.52
N ARG A 91 6.85 -14.16 -11.30
CA ARG A 91 6.19 -15.45 -11.04
C ARG A 91 6.69 -15.98 -9.70
N ARG A 92 5.75 -16.34 -8.82
CA ARG A 92 6.07 -16.93 -7.52
C ARG A 92 6.82 -18.25 -7.73
N GLY A 93 8.08 -18.35 -7.31
CA GLY A 93 8.93 -19.54 -7.48
C GLY A 93 9.98 -19.46 -8.60
N ALA A 94 10.15 -18.30 -9.25
CA ALA A 94 11.28 -18.04 -10.14
C ALA A 94 12.54 -17.66 -9.34
N THR A 95 13.10 -18.60 -8.57
CA THR A 95 14.43 -18.52 -7.94
C THR A 95 15.09 -19.88 -7.97
#